data_AF-A0A1H8T8J1-F1
#
_entry.id   AF-A0A1H8T8J1-F1
#
_cell.length_a   1.000
_cell.length_b   1.000
_cell.length_c   1.000
_cell.angle_alpha   90.00
_cell.angle_beta   90.00
_cell.angle_gamma   90.00
#
_symmetry.space_group_name_H-M   'P 1'
#
loop_
_entity.id
_entity.type
_entity.pdbx_description
1 polymer ?
#
loop_
_entity_poly.entity_id
_entity_poly.type
_entity_poly.pdbx_seq_one_letter_code
_entity_poly.pdbx_strand_id
1 'polypeptide(L)' 'MNKRWTIDEIKKFVEENSTSKLLTTEYHGFSQKLQFRCACGNNFEKNLTKFKNKHQRKCDECQPPKASR' A
#
# COMPACT_ATOMS: atom_id res chain seq x y z
N MET A 1 -17.73 15.65 0.36
CA MET A 1 -16.84 15.59 -0.82
C MET A 1 -16.01 14.31 -0.75
N ASN A 2 -16.20 13.36 -1.67
CA ASN A 2 -15.38 12.14 -1.71
C ASN A 2 -14.02 12.50 -2.32
N LYS A 3 -13.00 12.63 -1.48
CA LYS A 3 -11.62 12.85 -1.94
C LYS A 3 -11.20 11.62 -2.76
N ARG A 4 -11.12 11.78 -4.08
CA ARG A 4 -10.58 10.79 -5.00
C ARG A 4 -9.06 10.82 -4.86
N TRP A 5 -8.46 9.68 -4.59
CA TRP A 5 -7.01 9.53 -4.58
C TRP A 5 -6.53 9.32 -6.00
N THR A 6 -5.49 10.05 -6.41
CA THR A 6 -4.78 9.77 -7.66
C THR A 6 -3.58 8.86 -7.41
N ILE A 7 -3.09 8.20 -8.47
CA ILE A 7 -1.91 7.33 -8.36
C ILE A 7 -0.68 8.12 -7.86
N ASP A 8 -0.53 9.38 -8.26
CA ASP A 8 0.56 10.25 -7.84
C ASP A 8 0.50 10.58 -6.34
N GLU A 9 -0.70 10.89 -5.83
CA GLU A 9 -0.90 11.11 -4.39
C GLU A 9 -0.58 9.86 -3.58
N ILE A 10 -1.00 8.69 -4.08
CA ILE A 10 -0.69 7.41 -3.45
C ILE A 10 0.82 7.17 -3.44
N LYS A 11 1.49 7.42 -4.57
CA LYS A 11 2.94 7.23 -4.69
C LYS A 11 3.70 8.13 -3.71
N LYS A 12 3.38 9.42 -3.67
CA LYS A 12 3.95 10.35 -2.69
C LYS A 12 3.68 9.91 -1.26
N PHE A 13 2.44 9.52 -0.96
CA PHE A 13 2.08 9.04 0.38
C PHE A 13 2.89 7.81 0.79
N VAL A 14 3.08 6.86 -0.13
CA VAL A 14 3.84 5.63 0.10
C VAL A 14 5.31 5.94 0.36
N GLU A 15 5.93 6.81 -0.43
CA GLU A 15 7.32 7.23 -0.27
C GLU A 15 7.56 8.05 1.00
N GLU A 16 6.62 8.90 1.41
CA GLU A 16 6.72 9.71 2.64
C GLU A 16 6.45 8.91 3.92
N ASN A 17 5.53 7.93 3.87
CA ASN A 17 5.06 7.21 5.05
C ASN A 17 5.67 5.81 5.22
N SER A 18 6.44 5.34 4.25
CA SER A 18 7.05 4.02 4.27
C SER A 18 8.33 3.96 3.42
N THR A 19 9.13 2.92 3.63
CA THR A 19 10.29 2.60 2.80
C THR A 19 9.92 1.73 1.59
N SER A 20 8.63 1.45 1.39
CA SER A 20 8.12 0.68 0.27
C SER A 20 7.94 1.58 -0.97
N LYS A 21 7.99 1.00 -2.17
CA LYS A 21 7.75 1.70 -3.45
C LYS A 21 6.47 1.21 -4.09
N LEU A 22 5.67 2.10 -4.67
CA LEU A 22 4.51 1.75 -5.46
C LEU A 22 4.96 1.30 -6.87
N LEU A 23 4.52 0.12 -7.31
CA LEU A 23 4.79 -0.42 -8.65
C LEU A 23 3.62 -0.22 -9.61
N THR A 24 2.42 0.02 -9.09
CA THR A 24 1.22 0.20 -9.91
C THR A 24 1.24 1.55 -10.61
N THR A 25 0.86 1.56 -11.89
CA THR A 25 0.75 2.76 -12.73
C THR A 25 -0.67 3.29 -12.84
N GLU A 26 -1.69 2.45 -12.62
CA GLU A 26 -3.10 2.80 -12.75
C GLU A 26 -3.91 2.51 -11.48
N TYR A 27 -4.68 3.50 -11.04
CA TYR A 27 -5.58 3.37 -9.90
C TYR A 27 -7.03 3.69 -10.29
N HIS A 28 -7.85 2.64 -10.29
CA HIS A 28 -9.27 2.65 -10.65
C HIS A 28 -10.18 2.75 -9.42
N GLY A 29 -9.70 2.42 -8.22
CA GLY A 29 -10.46 2.64 -6.99
C GLY A 29 -9.98 1.86 -5.75
N PHE A 30 -10.66 2.08 -4.62
CA PHE A 30 -10.24 1.56 -3.30
C PHE A 30 -10.28 0.03 -3.16
N SER A 31 -11.04 -0.65 -4.02
CA SER A 31 -11.11 -2.12 -4.05
C SER A 31 -9.95 -2.73 -4.82
N GLN A 32 -9.29 -1.96 -5.70
CA GLN A 32 -8.15 -2.44 -6.47
C GLN A 32 -6.96 -2.72 -5.55
N LYS A 33 -6.31 -3.86 -5.80
CA LYS A 33 -5.03 -4.21 -5.19
C LYS A 33 -3.93 -3.44 -5.91
N LEU A 34 -3.14 -2.71 -5.13
CA LEU A 34 -1.95 -2.02 -5.59
C LEU A 34 -0.74 -2.90 -5.30
N GLN A 35 0.16 -3.00 -6.27
CA GLN A 35 1.44 -3.67 -6.14
C GLN A 35 2.46 -2.72 -5.52
N PHE A 36 3.12 -3.20 -4.49
CA PHE A 36 4.17 -2.51 -3.77
C PHE A 36 5.43 -3.36 -3.69
N ARG A 37 6.57 -2.70 -3.65
CA ARG A 37 7.88 -3.30 -3.38
C ARG A 37 8.33 -2.88 -2.00
N CYS A 38 8.49 -3.83 -1.09
CA CYS A 38 9.03 -3.58 0.24
C CYS A 38 10.53 -3.28 0.18
N ALA A 39 11.04 -2.56 1.17
CA ALA A 39 12.48 -2.33 1.32
C ALA A 39 13.31 -3.61 1.46
N CYS A 40 12.70 -4.73 1.91
CA CYS A 40 13.38 -6.03 1.98
C CYS A 40 13.60 -6.67 0.60
N GLY A 41 13.05 -6.11 -0.49
CA GLY A 41 13.12 -6.66 -1.83
C GLY A 41 11.90 -7.46 -2.26
N ASN A 42 11.02 -7.83 -1.33
CA ASN A 42 9.79 -8.57 -1.66
C ASN A 42 8.71 -7.67 -2.24
N ASN A 43 8.00 -8.20 -3.22
CA ASN A 43 6.83 -7.57 -3.81
C ASN A 43 5.57 -8.09 -3.10
N PHE A 44 4.61 -7.21 -2.85
CA PHE A 44 3.36 -7.55 -2.19
C PHE A 44 2.20 -6.70 -2.72
N GLU A 45 0.99 -7.22 -2.63
CA GLU A 45 -0.20 -6.53 -3.11
C GLU A 45 -1.12 -6.15 -1.96
N LYS A 46 -1.48 -4.86 -1.86
CA LYS A 46 -2.43 -4.37 -0.84
C LYS A 46 -3.35 -3.30 -1.39
N ASN A 47 -4.52 -3.19 -0.78
CA ASN A 47 -5.43 -2.09 -1.08
C ASN A 47 -4.96 -0.83 -0.35
N LEU A 48 -5.20 0.34 -0.95
CA LEU A 48 -4.88 1.63 -0.35
C LEU A 48 -5.50 1.80 1.05
N THR A 49 -6.72 1.31 1.24
CA THR A 49 -7.42 1.36 2.54
C THR A 49 -6.68 0.58 3.63
N LYS A 50 -6.12 -0.59 3.32
CA LYS A 50 -5.31 -1.37 4.27
C LYS A 50 -3.98 -0.69 4.55
N PHE A 51 -3.34 -0.17 3.51
CA PHE A 51 -2.07 0.53 3.61
C PHE A 51 -2.18 1.80 4.50
N LYS A 52 -3.23 2.60 4.26
CA LYS A 52 -3.48 3.86 4.97
C LYS A 52 -4.15 3.66 6.33
N ASN A 53 -5.32 3.01 6.39
CA ASN A 53 -6.16 2.96 7.60
C ASN A 53 -5.72 1.86 8.58
N LYS A 54 -5.11 0.76 8.10
CA LYS A 54 -4.64 -0.34 8.95
C LYS A 54 -3.13 -0.31 9.18
N HIS A 55 -2.44 0.73 8.71
CA HIS A 55 -0.98 0.88 8.80
C HIS A 55 -0.21 -0.34 8.29
N GLN A 56 -0.78 -1.10 7.34
CA GLN A 56 -0.13 -2.26 6.75
C GLN A 56 0.77 -1.85 5.60
N ARG A 57 1.89 -1.21 5.93
CA ARG A 57 2.79 -0.57 4.95
C ARG A 57 3.95 -1.46 4.47
N LYS A 58 4.05 -2.66 5.06
CA LYS A 58 5.11 -3.63 4.80
C LYS A 58 4.54 -4.93 4.25
N CYS A 59 5.41 -5.73 3.63
CA CYS A 59 5.10 -7.09 3.20
C CYS A 59 4.78 -7.99 4.42
N ASP A 60 4.14 -9.12 4.15
CA ASP A 60 3.71 -10.04 5.20
C ASP A 60 4.88 -10.74 5.90
N GLU A 61 6.07 -10.76 5.29
CA GLU A 61 7.29 -11.21 5.97
C GLU A 61 7.78 -10.21 7.02
N CYS A 62 7.83 -8.91 6.67
CA CYS A 62 8.28 -7.88 7.59
C CYS A 62 7.22 -7.51 8.64
N GLN A 63 5.94 -7.68 8.30
CA GLN A 63 4.83 -7.39 9.19
C GLN A 63 3.72 -8.43 8.96
N PRO A 64 3.83 -9.61 9.60
CA PRO A 64 2.83 -10.64 9.47
C PRO A 64 1.45 -10.12 9.92
N PRO A 65 0.37 -10.48 9.20
CA PRO A 65 -0.96 -10.14 9.63
C PRO A 65 -1.17 -10.71 11.04
N LYS A 66 -1.66 -9.87 11.96
CA LYS A 66 -2.00 -10.33 13.31
C LYS A 66 -2.95 -11.52 13.17
N ALA A 67 -2.54 -12.68 13.69
CA ALA A 67 -3.39 -13.84 13.77
C ALA A 67 -4.66 -13.45 14.54
N SER A 68 -5.83 -13.78 13.97
CA SER A 68 -7.09 -13.64 14.70
C SER A 68 -7.02 -14.59 15.89
N ARG A 69 -6.97 -14.04 17.10
CA ARG A 69 -7.21 -14.79 18.34
C ARG A 69 -8.69 -14.74 18.66
#